data_AF-A0A8J5Z7V3-F1
#
_entry.id   AF-A0A8J5Z7V3-F1
#
_cell.length_a   1.000
_cell.length_b   1.000
_cell.length_c   1.000
_cell.angle_alpha   90.00
_cell.angle_beta   90.00
_cell.angle_gamma   90.00
#
_symmetry.space_group_name_H-M   'P 1'
#
loop_
_entity.id
_entity.type
_entity.pdbx_description
1 polymer ?
#
loop_
_entity_poly.entity_id
_entity_poly.type
_entity_poly.pdbx_seq_one_letter_code
_entity_poly.pdbx_strand_id
1 'polypeptide(L)'
;MTHLERNIVHVSNPSRRGPGHLYFEAAKKLSGVRNLFEKPLELRKRRTRYDIYKSINASYYGYKDEEDGVLARVEGPTEAKMRVEVEE
;
A
#
# COMPACT_ATOMS: atom_id res chain seq x y z
N MET A 1 29.09 25.01 35.51
CA MET A 1 28.97 23.62 35.04
C MET A 1 27.60 23.47 34.40
N THR A 2 27.47 23.75 33.11
CA THR A 2 26.18 23.61 32.41
C THR A 2 26.02 22.16 32.01
N HIS A 3 25.10 21.46 32.68
CA HIS A 3 24.70 20.10 32.34
C HIS A 3 23.95 20.13 31.00
N LEU A 4 24.72 20.04 29.91
CA LEU A 4 24.17 19.80 28.59
C LEU A 4 23.87 18.30 28.53
N GLU A 5 22.65 17.90 28.89
CA GLU A 5 22.14 16.57 28.56
C GLU A 5 22.02 16.49 27.03
N ARG A 6 23.11 16.07 26.39
CA ARG A 6 23.21 16.05 24.94
C ARG A 6 22.42 14.87 24.41
N ASN A 7 21.34 15.17 23.70
CA ASN A 7 20.56 14.23 22.91
C ASN A 7 21.36 13.86 21.64
N ILE A 8 22.45 13.10 21.82
CA ILE A 8 23.41 12.72 20.76
C ILE A 8 22.86 11.53 20.00
N VAL A 9 22.72 11.67 18.69
CA VAL A 9 22.44 10.53 17.81
C VAL A 9 23.74 10.10 17.16
N HIS A 10 24.19 8.89 17.48
CA HIS A 10 25.36 8.28 16.87
C HIS A 10 25.00 7.79 15.46
N VAL A 11 25.72 8.29 14.45
CA VAL A 11 25.61 7.80 13.08
C VAL A 11 26.62 6.66 12.93
N SER A 12 26.14 5.44 12.74
CA SER A 12 27.01 4.31 12.41
C SER A 12 27.57 4.52 11.01
N ASN A 13 28.89 4.74 10.92
CA ASN A 13 29.60 4.75 9.65
C ASN A 13 29.56 3.32 9.06
N PRO A 14 28.95 3.08 7.89
CA PRO A 14 28.99 1.75 7.26
C PRO A 14 30.42 1.33 6.89
N SER A 15 31.31 2.32 6.75
CA SER A 15 32.75 2.14 6.66
C SER A 15 33.27 1.94 8.08
N ARG A 16 33.64 0.71 8.43
CA ARG A 16 34.09 0.28 9.78
C ARG A 16 35.40 0.94 10.29
N ARG A 17 35.73 2.16 9.86
CA ARG A 17 36.95 2.90 10.22
C ARG A 17 36.58 4.17 11.00
N GLY A 18 36.75 4.12 12.32
CA GLY A 18 36.76 5.28 13.22
C GLY A 18 35.40 5.87 13.61
N PRO A 19 35.35 6.67 14.69
CA PRO A 19 34.13 7.32 15.17
C PRO A 19 33.64 8.35 14.14
N GLY A 20 32.46 8.12 13.58
CA GLY A 20 31.82 9.03 12.62
C GLY A 20 31.49 10.41 13.22
N HIS A 21 31.32 11.40 12.35
CA HIS A 21 30.96 12.76 12.76
C HIS A 21 29.55 12.82 13.37
N LEU A 22 29.41 13.58 14.45
CA LEU A 22 28.14 13.82 15.13
C LEU A 22 27.50 15.10 14.61
N TYR A 23 26.25 15.02 14.17
CA TYR A 23 25.49 16.18 13.71
C TYR A 23 24.64 16.76 14.85
N PHE A 24 24.96 17.98 15.26
CA PHE A 24 24.18 18.74 16.26
C PHE A 24 22.97 19.42 15.60
N GLU A 25 21.93 19.71 16.37
CA GLU A 25 20.58 20.12 15.93
C GLU A 25 20.52 21.07 14.72
N ALA A 26 21.27 22.17 14.74
CA ALA A 26 21.32 23.14 13.64
C ALA A 26 21.87 22.52 12.35
N ALA A 27 22.90 21.68 12.46
CA ALA A 27 23.49 20.99 11.33
C ALA A 27 22.53 19.96 10.71
N LYS A 28 21.63 19.34 11.48
CA LYS A 28 20.62 18.41 10.96
C LYS A 28 19.59 19.07 10.04
N LYS A 29 19.36 20.38 10.18
CA LYS A 29 18.40 21.14 9.35
C LYS A 29 18.98 21.59 8.01
N LEU A 30 20.30 21.48 7.82
CA LEU A 30 20.95 21.77 6.54
C LEU A 30 20.50 20.75 5.50
N SER A 31 20.15 21.22 4.30
CA SER A 31 19.59 20.38 3.23
C SER A 31 20.44 19.14 2.91
N GLY A 32 21.77 19.26 2.88
CA GLY A 32 22.66 18.12 2.61
C GLY A 32 22.75 17.10 3.74
N VAL A 33 22.67 17.53 5.00
CA VAL A 33 22.72 16.63 6.17
C VAL A 33 21.35 16.00 6.41
N ARG A 34 20.28 16.78 6.23
CA ARG A 34 18.90 16.33 6.38
C ARG A 34 18.58 15.15 5.47
N ASN A 35 19.03 15.21 4.21
CA ASN A 35 18.84 14.13 3.24
C ASN A 35 19.51 12.81 3.65
N LEU A 36 20.57 12.84 4.48
CA LEU A 36 21.23 11.63 5.00
C LEU A 36 20.36 10.89 6.03
N PHE A 37 19.40 11.59 6.65
CA PHE A 37 18.54 11.06 7.71
C PHE A 37 17.07 10.93 7.31
N GLU A 38 16.65 11.54 6.19
CA GLU A 38 15.31 11.34 5.65
C GLU A 38 15.14 9.87 5.25
N LYS A 39 14.31 9.15 6.02
CA LYS A 39 13.95 7.78 5.68
C LYS A 39 13.23 7.79 4.34
N PRO A 40 13.60 6.92 3.39
CA PRO A 40 12.81 6.75 2.18
C PRO A 40 11.37 6.43 2.60
N LEU A 41 10.39 7.07 1.94
CA LEU A 41 8.99 6.78 2.19
C LEU A 41 8.79 5.27 2.10
N GLU A 42 8.26 4.66 3.17
CA GLU A 42 8.03 3.23 3.18
C GLU A 42 7.18 2.87 1.96
N LEU A 43 7.75 2.06 1.07
CA LEU A 43 7.03 1.60 -0.11
C LEU A 43 5.78 0.88 0.38
N ARG A 44 4.61 1.29 -0.11
CA ARG A 44 3.35 0.62 0.20
C ARG A 44 3.54 -0.87 -0.09
N LYS A 45 3.39 -1.70 0.95
CA LYS A 45 3.50 -3.14 0.80
C LYS A 45 2.45 -3.60 -0.20
N ARG A 46 2.87 -4.32 -1.23
CA ARG A 46 1.95 -4.99 -2.14
C ARG A 46 1.14 -6.02 -1.34
N ARG A 47 -0.13 -6.21 -1.72
CA ARG A 47 -0.95 -7.28 -1.14
C ARG A 47 -0.26 -8.62 -1.35
N THR A 48 -0.15 -9.40 -0.27
CA THR A 48 0.36 -10.77 -0.37
C THR A 48 -0.71 -11.69 -0.94
N ARG A 49 -0.32 -12.88 -1.42
CA ARG A 49 -1.29 -13.91 -1.87
C ARG A 49 -2.25 -14.28 -0.75
N TYR A 50 -1.77 -14.33 0.49
CA TYR A 50 -2.60 -14.59 1.66
C TYR A 50 -3.68 -13.53 1.85
N ASP A 51 -3.33 -12.24 1.72
CA ASP A 51 -4.29 -11.14 1.85
C ASP A 51 -5.38 -11.20 0.76
N ILE A 52 -4.99 -11.59 -0.45
CA ILE A 52 -5.92 -11.78 -1.57
C ILE A 52 -6.87 -12.94 -1.25
N TYR A 53 -6.35 -14.12 -0.88
CA TYR A 53 -7.19 -15.27 -0.54
C TYR A 53 -8.12 -14.99 0.63
N LYS A 54 -7.67 -14.24 1.63
CA LYS A 54 -8.49 -13.81 2.76
C LYS A 54 -9.64 -12.88 2.34
N SER A 55 -9.47 -12.13 1.25
CA SER A 55 -10.50 -11.22 0.72
C SER A 55 -11.48 -11.87 -0.26
N ILE A 56 -11.25 -13.13 -0.66
CA ILE A 56 -12.17 -13.87 -1.54
C ILE A 56 -13.40 -14.26 -0.72
N ASN A 57 -14.56 -13.71 -1.09
CA ASN A 57 -15.85 -13.93 -0.44
C ASN A 57 -16.84 -14.60 -1.41
N ALA A 58 -18.04 -14.94 -0.94
CA ALA A 58 -19.11 -15.50 -1.77
C ALA A 58 -19.42 -14.65 -3.03
N SER A 59 -19.31 -13.32 -2.90
CA SER A 59 -19.43 -12.39 -4.04
C SER A 59 -18.43 -12.63 -5.16
N TYR A 60 -17.24 -13.18 -4.86
CA TYR A 60 -16.25 -13.51 -5.90
C TYR A 60 -16.72 -14.65 -6.80
N TYR A 61 -17.52 -15.57 -6.26
CA TYR A 61 -18.10 -16.69 -7.00
C TYR A 61 -19.50 -16.39 -7.54
N GLY A 62 -19.93 -15.13 -7.51
CA GLY A 62 -21.21 -14.69 -8.09
C GLY A 62 -22.45 -15.14 -7.31
N TYR A 63 -22.31 -15.67 -6.09
CA TYR A 63 -23.47 -16.07 -5.26
C TYR A 63 -24.45 -14.94 -4.94
N LYS A 64 -24.07 -13.67 -5.19
CA LYS A 64 -24.91 -12.48 -4.96
C LYS A 64 -25.37 -11.79 -6.25
N ASP A 65 -24.95 -12.29 -7.41
CA ASP A 65 -25.21 -11.63 -8.69
C ASP A 65 -26.70 -11.72 -9.11
N GLU A 66 -27.45 -12.64 -8.50
CA GLU A 66 -28.91 -12.73 -8.67
C GLU A 66 -29.66 -11.67 -7.83
N GLU A 67 -29.06 -11.15 -6.74
CA GLU A 67 -29.74 -10.27 -5.77
C GLU A 67 -29.86 -8.82 -6.27
N ASP A 68 -28.95 -8.36 -7.13
CA ASP A 68 -28.93 -6.96 -7.61
C ASP A 68 -29.85 -6.71 -8.83
N GLY A 69 -30.39 -7.79 -9.42
CA GLY A 69 -31.28 -7.76 -10.57
C GLY A 69 -30.62 -7.24 -11.86
N VAL A 70 -29.30 -7.06 -11.88
CA VAL A 70 -28.57 -6.62 -13.08
C VAL A 70 -28.64 -7.71 -14.13
N LEU A 71 -28.42 -8.97 -13.73
CA LEU A 71 -28.44 -10.13 -14.61
C LEU A 71 -29.81 -10.27 -15.30
N ALA A 72 -30.90 -10.25 -14.52
CA ALA A 72 -32.26 -10.37 -15.04
C ALA A 72 -32.64 -9.28 -16.06
N ARG A 73 -32.14 -8.05 -15.90
CA ARG A 73 -32.39 -6.95 -16.84
C ARG A 73 -31.70 -7.15 -18.19
N VAL A 74 -30.55 -7.82 -18.21
CA VAL A 74 -29.76 -8.06 -19.42
C VAL A 74 -30.23 -9.34 -20.12
N GLU A 75 -30.51 -10.39 -19.35
CA GLU A 75 -30.92 -11.70 -19.86
C GLU A 75 -32.34 -11.70 -20.39
N GLY A 76 -33.31 -11.10 -19.68
CA GLY A 76 -34.72 -11.09 -20.08
C GLY A 76 -35.01 -10.66 -21.54
N PRO A 77 -34.51 -9.50 -22.02
CA PRO A 77 -34.75 -9.10 -23.40
C PRO A 77 -34.01 -9.99 -24.41
N THR A 78 -32.88 -10.58 -24.01
CA THR A 78 -32.09 -11.48 -24.87
C THR A 78 -32.79 -12.82 -25.01
N GLU A 79 -33.29 -13.38 -23.90
CA GLU A 79 -34.08 -14.61 -23.89
C GLU A 79 -35.38 -14.45 -24.71
N ALA A 80 -36.08 -13.31 -24.54
CA ALA A 80 -37.28 -13.03 -25.32
C ALA A 80 -37.00 -12.99 -26.82
N LYS A 81 -35.91 -12.35 -27.26
CA LYS A 81 -35.49 -12.34 -28.67
C LYS A 81 -35.19 -13.74 -29.18
N MET A 82 -34.41 -14.53 -28.43
CA MET A 82 -34.07 -15.88 -28.86
C MET A 82 -35.30 -16.79 -28.96
N ARG A 83 -36.29 -16.63 -28.06
CA ARG A 83 -37.55 -17.38 -28.16
C ARG A 83 -38.33 -17.04 -29.43
N VAL A 84 -38.40 -15.76 -29.80
CA VAL A 84 -39.06 -15.32 -31.03
C VAL A 84 -38.32 -15.84 -32.28
N GLU A 85 -37.00 -15.76 -32.31
CA GLU A 85 -36.17 -16.27 -33.43
C GLU A 85 -36.24 -17.80 -33.58
N VAL A 86 -36.56 -18.54 -32.52
CA VAL A 86 -36.74 -20.00 -32.58
C VAL A 86 -38.17 -20.39 -33.01
N GLU A 87 -39.15 -19.51 -32.78
CA GLU A 87 -40.55 -19.73 -33.19
C GLU A 87 -40.82 -19.32 -34.65
N GLU A 88 -40.03 -18.42 -35.24
CA GLU A 88 -40.01 -18.10 -36.68
C GLU A 88 -39.30 -19.17 -37.53
#